data_AF-A0A5S9MFH3-F1
#
_entry.id   AF-A0A5S9MFH3-F1
#
_cell.length_a   1.000
_cell.length_b   1.000
_cell.length_c   1.000
_cell.angle_alpha   90.00
_cell.angle_beta   90.00
_cell.angle_gamma   90.00
#
_symmetry.space_group_name_H-M   'P 1'
#
loop_
_entity.id
_entity.type
_entity.pdbx_description
1 polymer ?
#
loop_
_entity_poly.entity_id
_entity_poly.type
_entity_poly.pdbx_seq_one_letter_code
_entity_poly.pdbx_strand_id
1 'polypeptide(L)'
;MTMTVLPPEELSTQSTIAPLTALAIYDVLKPLMRAEDQLAIKWPNDILINEAKVSGTLIEADRTAIYIGVGINVKTKPGACSVQNHLPIRAYRGKKLISL
;
A
#
# COMPACT_ATOMS: atom_id res chain seq x y z
N MET A 1 7.57 -7.41 -8.30
CA MET A 1 6.82 -8.45 -9.04
C MET A 1 5.73 -7.77 -9.86
N THR A 2 5.28 -8.36 -10.96
CA THR A 2 4.20 -7.82 -11.78
C THR A 2 3.16 -8.90 -12.03
N MET A 3 1.89 -8.55 -11.94
CA MET A 3 0.75 -9.42 -12.27
C MET A 3 -0.12 -8.75 -13.34
N THR A 4 -0.67 -9.56 -14.23
CA THR A 4 -1.59 -9.10 -15.28
C THR A 4 -3.00 -9.60 -14.96
N VAL A 5 -3.98 -8.71 -14.98
CA VAL A 5 -5.39 -9.04 -14.79
C VAL A 5 -6.22 -8.48 -15.93
N LEU A 6 -7.39 -9.07 -16.17
CA LEU A 6 -8.34 -8.53 -17.14
C LEU A 6 -8.88 -7.18 -16.65
N PRO A 7 -9.15 -6.22 -17.56
CA PRO A 7 -9.84 -4.99 -17.19
C PRO A 7 -11.22 -5.30 -16.62
N PRO A 8 -11.67 -4.59 -15.58
CA PRO A 8 -13.02 -4.77 -15.06
C PRO A 8 -14.05 -4.31 -16.10
N GLU A 9 -15.24 -4.92 -16.08
CA GLU A 9 -16.35 -4.50 -16.95
C GLU A 9 -16.74 -3.03 -16.71
N GLU A 10 -16.68 -2.59 -15.45
CA GLU A 10 -16.94 -1.20 -15.06
C GLU A 10 -15.63 -0.47 -14.70
N LEU A 11 -15.27 0.55 -15.48
CA LEU A 11 -14.05 1.34 -15.28
C LEU A 11 -13.95 2.01 -13.90
N SER A 12 -15.07 2.35 -13.27
CA SER A 12 -15.08 2.98 -11.94
C SER A 12 -14.40 2.09 -10.88
N THR A 13 -14.52 0.77 -11.03
CA THR A 13 -13.98 -0.23 -10.11
C THR A 13 -12.46 -0.38 -10.23
N GLN A 14 -11.85 0.09 -11.32
CA GLN A 14 -10.39 0.05 -11.51
C GLN A 14 -9.64 0.79 -10.39
N SER A 15 -10.25 1.84 -9.84
CA SER A 15 -9.71 2.61 -8.71
C SER A 15 -9.53 1.77 -7.43
N THR A 16 -10.25 0.65 -7.30
CA THR A 16 -10.18 -0.25 -6.13
C THR A 16 -8.96 -1.16 -6.16
N ILE A 17 -8.32 -1.35 -7.32
CA ILE A 17 -7.19 -2.28 -7.47
C ILE A 17 -6.00 -1.85 -6.60
N ALA A 18 -5.72 -0.54 -6.54
CA ALA A 18 -4.65 0.02 -5.71
C ALA A 18 -4.83 -0.30 -4.21
N PRO A 19 -5.96 0.09 -3.57
CA PRO A 19 -6.19 -0.21 -2.17
C PRO A 19 -6.35 -1.70 -1.88
N LEU A 20 -6.92 -2.49 -2.80
CA LEU A 20 -6.98 -3.95 -2.65
C LEU A 20 -5.58 -4.57 -2.66
N THR A 21 -4.70 -4.10 -3.53
CA THR A 21 -3.31 -4.58 -3.57
C THR A 21 -2.57 -4.21 -2.29
N ALA A 22 -2.73 -2.99 -1.77
CA ALA A 22 -2.16 -2.62 -0.47
C ALA A 22 -2.71 -3.46 0.68
N LEU A 23 -4.01 -3.74 0.70
CA LEU A 23 -4.62 -4.60 1.72
C LEU A 23 -4.03 -6.01 1.68
N ALA A 24 -3.88 -6.59 0.48
CA ALA A 24 -3.26 -7.91 0.31
C ALA A 24 -1.81 -7.93 0.81
N ILE A 25 -1.01 -6.90 0.51
CA ILE A 25 0.36 -6.78 1.02
C ILE A 25 0.37 -6.64 2.54
N TYR A 26 -0.53 -5.82 3.09
CA TYR A 26 -0.66 -5.63 4.53
C TYR A 26 -0.94 -6.96 5.25
N ASP A 27 -1.87 -7.78 4.74
CA ASP A 27 -2.22 -9.06 5.33
C ASP A 27 -1.05 -10.06 5.31
N VAL A 28 -0.23 -10.04 4.25
CA VAL A 28 0.98 -10.87 4.16
C VAL A 28 2.08 -10.39 5.11
N LEU A 29 2.25 -9.07 5.28
CA LEU A 29 3.31 -8.52 6.13
C LEU A 29 2.97 -8.60 7.62
N LYS A 30 1.71 -8.41 8.01
CA LYS A 30 1.25 -8.38 9.40
C LYS A 30 1.78 -9.54 10.28
N PRO A 31 1.70 -10.83 9.87
CA PRO A 31 2.23 -11.92 10.70
C PRO A 31 3.77 -11.98 10.77
N LEU A 32 4.48 -11.24 9.91
CA LEU A 32 5.94 -11.19 9.88
C LEU A 32 6.53 -10.05 10.74
N MET A 33 5.67 -9.16 11.27
CA MET A 33 6.08 -8.00 12.04
C MET A 33 6.40 -8.36 13.49
N ARG A 34 7.32 -7.59 14.10
CA ARG A 34 7.51 -7.63 15.55
C ARG A 34 6.35 -6.94 16.26
N ALA A 35 6.19 -7.20 17.55
CA ALA A 35 5.11 -6.61 18.34
C ALA A 35 5.19 -5.07 18.41
N GLU A 36 6.39 -4.51 18.30
CA GLU A 36 6.64 -3.06 18.38
C GLU A 36 6.49 -2.35 17.02
N ASP A 37 6.49 -3.09 15.90
CA ASP A 37 6.44 -2.51 14.55
C ASP A 37 5.03 -1.98 14.24
N GLN A 38 4.97 -0.74 13.77
CA GLN A 38 3.72 -0.10 13.33
C GLN A 38 3.54 -0.26 11.82
N LEU A 39 2.78 -1.28 11.43
CA LEU A 39 2.36 -1.49 10.05
C LEU A 39 1.14 -0.62 9.72
N ALA A 40 1.21 0.15 8.64
CA ALA A 40 0.11 1.01 8.19
C ALA A 40 -0.02 1.04 6.67
N ILE A 41 -1.25 1.24 6.19
CA ILE A 41 -1.52 1.56 4.78
C ILE A 41 -1.61 3.09 4.67
N LYS A 42 -0.69 3.69 3.91
CA LYS A 42 -0.81 5.07 3.46
C LYS A 42 -1.61 5.05 2.15
N TRP A 43 -2.81 5.61 2.23
CA TRP A 43 -3.75 5.60 1.12
C TRP A 43 -3.15 6.25 -0.15
N PRO A 44 -3.41 5.71 -1.35
CA PRO A 44 -4.26 4.52 -1.63
C PRO A 44 -3.53 3.17 -1.62
N ASN A 45 -2.19 3.14 -1.66
CA ASN A 45 -1.46 1.94 -2.11
C ASN A 45 -0.09 1.72 -1.45
N ASP A 46 0.33 2.62 -0.55
CA ASP A 46 1.65 2.56 0.07
C ASP A 46 1.59 1.81 1.40
N ILE A 47 2.61 0.98 1.68
CA ILE A 47 2.77 0.34 2.99
C ILE A 47 3.89 1.05 3.74
N LEU A 48 3.59 1.41 4.98
CA LEU A 48 4.54 1.97 5.92
C LEU A 48 4.82 0.96 7.04
N ILE A 49 6.08 0.89 7.47
CA ILE A 49 6.49 0.30 8.75
C ILE A 49 7.18 1.40 9.53
N ASN A 50 6.71 1.69 10.75
CA ASN A 50 7.25 2.76 11.59
C ASN A 50 7.35 4.10 10.82
N GLU A 51 6.29 4.45 10.10
CA GLU A 51 6.15 5.64 9.23
C GLU A 51 7.06 5.67 7.98
N ALA A 52 8.01 4.74 7.83
CA ALA A 52 8.85 4.63 6.65
C ALA A 52 8.18 3.78 5.57
N LYS A 53 8.21 4.25 4.32
CA LYS A 53 7.63 3.53 3.18
C LYS A 53 8.46 2.29 2.83
N VAL A 54 7.81 1.13 2.85
CA VAL A 54 8.43 -0.17 2.55
C VAL A 54 7.86 -0.83 1.29
N SER A 55 6.66 -0.45 0.87
CA SER A 55 6.05 -0.95 -0.36
C SER A 55 5.31 0.15 -1.12
N GLY A 56 5.23 -0.02 -2.43
CA GLY A 56 4.34 0.75 -3.30
C GLY A 56 3.83 -0.12 -4.44
N THR A 57 2.64 0.25 -4.93
CA THR A 57 2.01 -0.41 -6.08
C THR A 57 1.91 0.56 -7.25
N LEU A 58 2.34 0.15 -8.44
CA LEU A 58 2.10 0.88 -9.69
C LEU A 58 1.02 0.13 -10.49
N ILE A 59 0.06 0.87 -11.03
CA ILE A 59 -0.99 0.32 -11.87
C ILE A 59 -0.91 1.01 -13.22
N GLU A 60 -0.74 0.21 -14.26
CA GLU A 60 -0.81 0.63 -15.66
C GLU A 60 -1.90 -0.19 -16.35
N ALA A 61 -2.53 0.36 -17.38
CA ALA A 61 -3.59 -0.33 -18.09
C ALA A 61 -3.60 0.04 -19.56
N ASP A 62 -4.03 -0.91 -20.38
CA ASP A 62 -4.38 -0.70 -21.78
C ASP A 62 -5.80 -1.25 -22.06
N ARG A 63 -6.16 -1.41 -23.34
CA ARG A 63 -7.49 -1.88 -23.75
C ARG A 63 -7.76 -3.35 -23.40
N THR A 64 -6.71 -4.12 -23.13
CA THR A 64 -6.75 -5.58 -23.03
C THR A 64 -6.38 -6.09 -21.64
N ALA A 65 -5.65 -5.29 -20.86
CA ALA A 65 -5.12 -5.72 -19.58
C ALA A 65 -4.86 -4.56 -18.61
N ILE A 66 -4.78 -4.94 -17.32
CA ILE A 66 -4.23 -4.11 -16.25
C ILE A 66 -2.98 -4.80 -15.72
N TYR A 67 -1.90 -4.02 -15.59
CA TYR A 67 -0.61 -4.43 -15.07
C TYR A 67 -0.46 -3.87 -13.65
N ILE A 68 -0.30 -4.77 -12.69
CA ILE A 68 -0.14 -4.42 -11.27
C ILE A 68 1.31 -4.74 -10.89
N GLY A 69 2.13 -3.70 -10.81
CA GLY A 69 3.51 -3.79 -10.32
C GLY A 69 3.57 -3.58 -8.82
N VAL A 70 4.12 -4.54 -8.09
CA VAL A 70 4.34 -4.46 -6.63
C VAL A 70 5.83 -4.45 -6.33
N GLY A 71 6.30 -3.40 -5.66
CA GLY A 71 7.67 -3.27 -5.18
C GLY A 71 7.72 -3.28 -3.66
N ILE A 72 8.47 -4.20 -3.06
CA ILE A 72 8.67 -4.31 -1.60
C ILE A 72 10.17 -4.21 -1.29
N ASN A 73 10.54 -3.31 -0.39
CA ASN A 73 11.89 -3.15 0.11
C ASN A 73 12.18 -4.24 1.17
N VAL A 74 12.93 -5.28 0.79
CA VAL A 74 13.30 -6.39 1.70
C VAL A 74 14.60 -6.10 2.47
N LYS A 75 15.49 -5.29 1.89
CA LYS A 75 16.72 -4.81 2.53
C LYS A 75 16.78 -3.30 2.46
N THR A 76 17.31 -2.69 3.51
CA THR A 76 17.56 -1.25 3.54
C THR A 76 18.63 -0.90 2.53
N LYS A 77 18.41 0.15 1.73
CA LYS A 77 19.44 0.72 0.86
C LYS A 77 20.59 1.24 1.75
N PRO A 78 21.85 0.88 1.51
CA PRO A 78 22.98 1.47 2.23
C PRO A 78 22.97 2.99 2.04
N GLY A 79 23.00 3.76 3.13
CA GLY A 79 23.09 5.22 3.11
C GLY A 79 21.76 5.99 3.12
N ALA A 80 20.62 5.34 3.37
CA ALA A 80 19.37 6.06 3.67
C ALA A 80 19.48 6.73 5.06
N CYS A 81 20.09 7.93 5.10
CA CYS A 81 20.00 8.84 6.24
C CYS A 81 18.53 9.19 6.45
N SER A 82 18.03 9.03 7.68
CA SER A 82 16.66 9.34 8.06
C SER A 82 16.43 10.85 7.99
N VAL A 83 15.94 11.34 6.86
CA VAL A 83 15.40 12.70 6.76
C VAL A 83 14.03 12.67 7.43
N GLN A 84 13.98 13.04 8.70
CA GLN A 84 12.74 13.26 9.43
C GLN A 84 11.99 14.46 8.83
N ASN A 85 11.03 14.20 7.92
CA ASN A 85 10.02 15.20 7.58
C ASN A 85 8.88 15.09 8.58
N HIS A 86 8.88 16.00 9.56
CA HIS A 86 7.88 16.16 10.61
C HIS A 86 6.55 16.70 10.06
N LEU A 87 5.81 15.89 9.31
CA LEU A 87 4.38 16.13 9.08
C LEU A 87 3.62 14.85 9.45
N PRO A 88 2.66 14.91 10.39
CA PRO A 88 1.93 13.73 10.81
C PRO A 88 1.12 13.19 9.63
N ILE A 89 1.51 12.01 9.12
CA ILE A 89 0.71 11.28 8.15
C ILE A 89 -0.53 10.81 8.90
N ARG A 90 -1.68 11.41 8.60
CA ARG A 90 -2.98 11.03 9.14
C ARG A 90 -3.36 9.64 8.63
N ALA A 91 -2.84 8.59 9.27
CA ALA A 91 -3.29 7.23 9.05
C ALA A 91 -4.77 7.15 9.45
N TYR A 92 -5.64 6.83 8.50
CA TYR A 92 -7.06 6.63 8.76
C TYR A 92 -7.25 5.38 9.62
N ARG A 93 -7.24 5.54 10.94
CA ARG A 93 -7.73 4.52 11.88
C ARG A 93 -9.25 4.58 11.85
N GLY A 94 -9.88 3.55 11.31
CA GLY A 94 -11.33 3.44 11.19
C GLY A 94 -12.03 3.76 12.53
N LYS A 95 -12.74 4.87 12.58
CA LYS A 95 -13.70 5.18 13.65
C LYS A 95 -15.10 4.91 13.13
N LYS A 96 -15.68 3.80 13.59
CA LYS A 96 -17.12 3.64 13.74
C LYS A 96 -17.59 4.72 14.74
N LEU A 97 -18.50 5.61 14.35
CA LEU A 97 -19.84 5.71 14.91
C LEU A 97 -20.57 6.90 14.26
N ILE A 98 -21.50 6.56 13.38
CA ILE A 98 -22.66 7.39 13.04
C ILE A 98 -23.48 7.53 14.33
N SER A 99 -23.72 8.75 14.78
CA SER A 99 -24.90 9.10 15.56
C SER A 99 -25.49 10.33 14.90
N LEU A 100 -26.80 10.26 14.68
CA LEU A 100 -27.70 11.33 14.25
C LEU A 100 -27.46 12.63 15.03
#